data_AF-A0AAJ0MJI6-F1
#
_entry.id   AF-A0AAJ0MJI6-F1
#
_cell.length_a   1.000
_cell.length_b   1.000
_cell.length_c   1.000
_cell.angle_alpha   90.00
_cell.angle_beta   90.00
_cell.angle_gamma   90.00
#
_symmetry.space_group_name_H-M   'P 1'
#
loop_
_entity.id
_entity.type
_entity.pdbx_description
1 polymer ?
#
loop_
_entity_poly.entity_id
_entity_poly.type
_entity_poly.pdbx_seq_one_letter_code
_entity_poly.pdbx_strand_id
1 'polypeptide(L)'
;MDVHINNVNPPVEIHLLQGCCREAERADLVALGLDQLRTALPEAFHGHLVALAEEIRGSSRLLRDLADRSQIHIDRVPIVLNYLNVVLPCLCRTLRDITTYYEDKTMSRETRWRKMYNKMTEEAGGLPLPQRFVLYNHFLSLLKQLLTRSPSFDLNTLDTLRTRLITLREQRGIPPPPLQVGPLVRQELMSLTVAQDPNAHWAEQIFSLPLPARTALKHLRPSKSYGPYFPWGHLNIAAESKILFRRPFDNDKISIVVFLSSVDQSPYLLIRTIQEGNPWFSLHGAHELCISREGSALQLKRWSRTEQCSKLWAALYFLTWEEMVLFYCTFVALKARNMLTVQIHPNEFKLQREKRLFQAQIIDDGYKHSLIVYEDLQTRGIRLHAAVWEGELRQCPVWTAFVTHQSQSPTWLSRRSRHRVWLKDAQLYVFCKTYRQENMRQNKSGAFEIYFVSEEGATRFREVFSIASGSPVSSEANVPGGPLN
;
A
#
# COMPACT_ATOMS: atom_id res chain seq x y z
N MET A 1 1.99 -7.63 -46.37
CA MET A 1 1.03 -6.51 -46.53
C MET A 1 1.31 -5.54 -45.41
N ASP A 2 2.08 -4.51 -45.73
CA ASP A 2 2.52 -3.47 -44.81
C ASP A 2 1.32 -2.69 -44.28
N VAL A 3 1.10 -2.75 -42.97
CA VAL A 3 0.12 -1.92 -42.29
C VAL A 3 0.84 -0.64 -41.89
N HIS A 4 0.50 0.45 -42.59
CA HIS A 4 0.87 1.81 -42.22
C HIS A 4 0.56 2.05 -40.73
N ILE A 5 1.62 2.26 -39.94
CA ILE A 5 1.54 2.81 -38.60
C ILE A 5 1.17 4.28 -38.77
N ASN A 6 -0.13 4.58 -38.70
CA ASN A 6 -0.60 5.95 -38.54
C ASN A 6 -0.05 6.49 -37.23
N ASN A 7 0.86 7.45 -37.35
CA ASN A 7 1.49 8.18 -36.27
C ASN A 7 0.44 9.13 -35.66
N VAL A 8 -0.46 8.58 -34.85
CA VAL A 8 -1.40 9.36 -34.05
C VAL A 8 -0.61 9.91 -32.86
N ASN A 9 -0.35 11.22 -32.86
CA ASN A 9 0.15 11.91 -31.67
C ASN A 9 -0.73 11.50 -30.48
N PRO A 10 -0.15 10.99 -29.37
CA PRO A 10 -0.96 10.62 -28.23
C PRO A 10 -1.74 11.85 -27.75
N PRO A 11 -3.03 11.72 -27.39
CA PRO A 11 -3.84 12.84 -26.93
C PRO A 11 -3.12 13.60 -25.81
N VAL A 12 -3.25 14.94 -25.79
CA VAL A 12 -2.62 15.87 -24.83
C VAL A 12 -2.72 15.41 -23.37
N GLU A 13 -3.75 14.61 -23.06
CA GLU A 13 -4.00 13.95 -21.78
C GLU A 13 -2.91 12.98 -21.33
N ILE A 14 -2.29 12.25 -22.26
CA ILE A 14 -1.20 11.30 -22.00
C ILE A 14 0.09 12.05 -21.64
N HIS A 15 0.34 13.22 -22.24
CA HIS A 15 1.55 14.00 -22.01
C HIS A 15 1.64 14.61 -20.60
N LEU A 16 0.52 15.07 -20.03
CA LEU A 16 0.51 15.68 -18.70
C LEU A 16 0.61 14.64 -17.57
N LEU A 17 0.03 13.45 -17.75
CA LEU A 17 0.18 12.34 -16.82
C LEU A 17 1.58 11.72 -16.86
N GLN A 18 2.20 11.62 -18.04
CA GLN A 18 3.64 11.37 -18.16
C GLN A 18 4.47 12.46 -17.47
N GLY A 19 4.00 13.72 -17.54
CA GLY A 19 4.56 14.84 -16.80
C GLY A 19 4.63 14.60 -15.28
N CYS A 20 3.59 14.01 -14.68
CA CYS A 20 3.61 13.63 -13.26
C CYS A 20 4.76 12.68 -12.93
N CYS A 21 4.95 11.61 -13.71
CA CYS A 21 6.03 10.65 -13.46
C CYS A 21 7.43 11.27 -13.63
N ARG A 22 7.61 12.08 -14.67
CA ARG A 22 8.89 12.78 -14.94
C ARG A 22 9.24 13.77 -13.83
N GLU A 23 8.27 14.56 -13.38
CA GLU A 23 8.51 15.52 -12.30
C GLU A 23 8.65 14.85 -10.93
N ALA A 24 8.03 13.68 -10.72
CA ALA A 24 8.30 12.85 -9.54
C ALA A 24 9.75 12.35 -9.49
N GLU A 25 10.28 11.88 -10.62
CA GLU A 25 11.70 11.50 -10.70
C GLU A 25 12.63 12.69 -10.47
N ARG A 26 12.34 13.85 -11.10
CA ARG A 26 13.09 15.08 -10.84
C ARG A 26 13.08 15.44 -9.35
N ALA A 27 11.93 15.32 -8.70
CA ALA A 27 11.80 15.56 -7.27
C ALA A 27 12.70 14.62 -6.45
N ASP A 28 12.75 13.32 -6.77
CA ASP A 28 13.64 12.38 -6.09
C ASP A 28 15.12 12.74 -6.26
N LEU A 29 15.54 13.11 -7.48
CA LEU A 29 16.92 13.54 -7.76
C LEU A 29 17.29 14.82 -6.99
N VAL A 30 16.39 15.79 -6.96
CA VAL A 30 16.59 17.04 -6.19
C VAL A 30 16.68 16.75 -4.70
N ALA A 31 15.77 15.93 -4.15
CA ALA A 31 15.81 15.56 -2.73
C ALA A 31 17.12 14.82 -2.36
N LEU A 32 17.61 13.94 -3.23
CA LEU A 32 18.90 13.29 -3.05
C LEU A 32 20.07 14.29 -3.09
N GLY A 33 20.04 15.26 -3.99
CA GLY A 33 21.03 16.34 -4.05
C GLY A 33 21.04 17.19 -2.77
N LEU A 34 19.86 17.47 -2.20
CA LEU A 34 19.74 18.20 -0.93
C LEU A 34 20.30 17.41 0.26
N ASP A 35 20.14 16.07 0.28
CA ASP A 35 20.79 15.24 1.31
C ASP A 35 22.32 15.30 1.22
N GLN A 36 22.86 15.26 0.01
CA GLN A 36 24.30 15.39 -0.22
C GLN A 36 24.81 16.78 0.16
N LEU A 37 24.00 17.81 -0.05
CA LEU A 37 24.31 19.16 0.40
C LEU A 37 24.31 19.24 1.92
N ARG A 38 23.34 18.61 2.59
CA ARG A 38 23.21 18.58 4.05
C ARG A 38 24.44 17.95 4.71
N THR A 39 24.95 16.84 4.21
CA THR A 39 26.15 16.19 4.77
C THR A 39 27.42 17.05 4.62
N ALA A 40 27.40 18.03 3.73
CA ALA A 40 28.52 18.94 3.48
C ALA A 40 28.39 20.30 4.19
N LEU A 41 27.28 20.59 4.86
CA LEU A 41 27.01 21.87 5.50
C LEU A 41 26.96 21.77 7.02
N PRO A 42 27.20 22.88 7.75
CA PRO A 42 27.05 22.94 9.20
C PRO A 42 25.65 22.50 9.69
N GLU A 43 25.59 21.92 10.88
CA GLU A 43 24.35 21.39 11.49
C GLU A 43 23.23 22.42 11.60
N ALA A 44 23.58 23.71 11.74
CA ALA A 44 22.62 24.81 11.78
C ALA A 44 21.66 24.85 10.58
N PHE A 45 22.04 24.31 9.42
CA PHE A 45 21.19 24.26 8.23
C PHE A 45 20.40 22.97 8.06
N HIS A 46 20.71 21.93 8.86
CA HIS A 46 20.18 20.59 8.64
C HIS A 46 18.67 20.53 8.76
N GLY A 47 18.08 21.23 9.74
CA GLY A 47 16.62 21.24 9.95
C GLY A 47 15.85 21.72 8.71
N HIS A 48 16.29 22.82 8.09
CA HIS A 48 15.64 23.37 6.89
C HIS A 48 15.82 22.47 5.66
N LEU A 49 16.99 21.85 5.50
CA LEU A 49 17.28 20.94 4.40
C LEU A 49 16.46 19.64 4.50
N VAL A 50 16.36 19.07 5.71
CA VAL A 50 15.54 17.88 5.96
C VAL A 50 14.08 18.18 5.68
N ALA A 51 13.54 19.29 6.21
CA ALA A 51 12.16 19.69 5.96
C ALA A 51 11.87 19.87 4.46
N LEU A 52 12.76 20.54 3.73
CA LEU A 52 12.61 20.72 2.28
C LEU A 52 12.65 19.39 1.52
N ALA A 53 13.63 18.54 1.81
CA ALA A 53 13.80 17.25 1.13
C ALA A 53 12.60 16.32 1.36
N GLU A 54 12.04 16.29 2.59
CA GLU A 54 10.85 15.51 2.91
C GLU A 54 9.61 15.98 2.15
N GLU A 55 9.39 17.29 2.06
CA GLU A 55 8.26 17.84 1.29
C GLU A 55 8.40 17.56 -0.22
N ILE A 56 9.63 17.62 -0.77
CA ILE A 56 9.91 17.25 -2.17
C ILE A 56 9.62 15.76 -2.42
N ARG A 57 10.01 14.87 -1.49
CA ARG A 57 9.63 13.44 -1.56
C ARG A 57 8.13 13.24 -1.44
N GLY A 58 7.45 14.08 -0.66
CA GLY A 58 5.99 14.16 -0.61
C GLY A 58 5.39 14.39 -2.00
N SER A 59 5.90 15.38 -2.73
CA SER A 59 5.44 15.69 -4.09
C SER A 59 5.65 14.52 -5.04
N SER A 60 6.84 13.91 -4.99
CA SER A 60 7.18 12.73 -5.80
C SER A 60 6.18 11.59 -5.62
N ARG A 61 5.89 11.23 -4.36
CA ARG A 61 4.90 10.18 -4.03
C ARG A 61 3.49 10.53 -4.51
N LEU A 62 3.05 11.77 -4.32
CA LEU A 62 1.71 12.20 -4.73
C LEU A 62 1.53 12.20 -6.25
N LEU A 63 2.55 12.65 -6.99
CA LEU A 63 2.54 12.65 -8.45
C LEU A 63 2.48 11.23 -9.03
N ARG A 64 3.22 10.27 -8.45
CA ARG A 64 3.16 8.85 -8.85
C ARG A 64 1.82 8.21 -8.49
N ASP A 65 1.27 8.51 -7.33
CA ASP A 65 -0.03 7.97 -6.90
C ASP A 65 -1.17 8.49 -7.80
N LEU A 66 -1.15 9.79 -8.13
CA LEU A 66 -2.06 10.39 -9.10
C LEU A 66 -1.97 9.72 -10.46
N ALA A 67 -0.74 9.49 -10.92
CA ALA A 67 -0.50 8.78 -12.14
C ALA A 67 -1.12 7.36 -12.04
N ASP A 68 -0.68 6.50 -11.13
CA ASP A 68 -1.14 5.12 -11.05
C ASP A 68 -2.68 4.99 -11.02
N ARG A 69 -3.36 5.88 -10.30
CA ARG A 69 -4.83 5.88 -10.18
C ARG A 69 -5.54 6.37 -11.45
N SER A 70 -4.93 7.26 -12.22
CA SER A 70 -5.52 7.79 -13.46
C SER A 70 -5.66 6.73 -14.55
N GLN A 71 -4.89 5.64 -14.50
CA GLN A 71 -5.10 4.50 -15.41
C GLN A 71 -6.38 3.71 -15.16
N ILE A 72 -6.93 3.82 -13.94
CA ILE A 72 -8.14 3.09 -13.55
C ILE A 72 -9.34 4.02 -13.58
N HIS A 73 -9.16 5.28 -13.16
CA HIS A 73 -10.18 6.33 -13.22
C HIS A 73 -10.06 7.19 -14.48
N ILE A 74 -10.02 6.55 -15.65
CA ILE A 74 -9.80 7.20 -16.95
C ILE A 74 -10.87 8.28 -17.22
N ASP A 75 -12.12 8.02 -16.83
CA ASP A 75 -13.27 8.94 -16.96
C ASP A 75 -13.06 10.28 -16.25
N ARG A 76 -12.22 10.31 -15.21
CA ARG A 76 -11.98 11.49 -14.36
C ARG A 76 -10.72 12.25 -14.73
N VAL A 77 -9.88 11.67 -15.57
CA VAL A 77 -8.61 12.27 -16.00
C VAL A 77 -8.80 13.68 -16.57
N PRO A 78 -9.74 13.94 -17.49
CA PRO A 78 -9.91 15.28 -18.07
C PRO A 78 -10.14 16.37 -17.02
N ILE A 79 -10.89 16.07 -15.96
CA ILE A 79 -11.16 17.00 -14.86
C ILE A 79 -9.86 17.33 -14.10
N VAL A 80 -9.07 16.31 -13.76
CA VAL A 80 -7.84 16.45 -12.98
C VAL A 80 -6.74 17.15 -13.77
N LEU A 81 -6.67 16.91 -15.08
CA LEU A 81 -5.69 17.53 -15.98
C LEU A 81 -5.76 19.06 -15.97
N ASN A 82 -6.97 19.62 -15.88
CA ASN A 82 -7.17 21.07 -15.79
C ASN A 82 -6.45 21.67 -14.57
N TYR A 83 -6.48 20.99 -13.44
CA TYR A 83 -5.81 21.44 -12.23
C TYR A 83 -4.32 21.09 -12.22
N LEU A 84 -3.91 19.96 -12.82
CA LEU A 84 -2.50 19.61 -12.98
C LEU A 84 -1.73 20.67 -13.78
N ASN A 85 -2.35 21.25 -14.81
CA ASN A 85 -1.78 22.37 -15.58
C ASN A 85 -1.47 23.62 -14.75
N VAL A 86 -2.16 23.81 -13.62
CA VAL A 86 -1.89 24.92 -12.69
C VAL A 86 -0.61 24.65 -11.91
N VAL A 87 -0.48 23.46 -11.32
CA VAL A 87 0.58 23.15 -10.34
C VAL A 87 1.88 22.61 -10.99
N LEU A 88 1.79 21.76 -12.01
CA LEU A 88 2.96 21.07 -12.57
C LEU A 88 4.04 22.04 -13.09
N PRO A 89 3.71 23.11 -13.85
CA PRO A 89 4.73 24.05 -14.30
C PRO A 89 5.41 24.81 -13.15
N CYS A 90 4.66 25.16 -12.10
CA CYS A 90 5.20 25.81 -10.91
C CYS A 90 6.20 24.89 -10.19
N LEU A 91 5.79 23.63 -9.95
CA LEU A 91 6.61 22.61 -9.33
C LEU A 91 7.86 22.30 -10.16
N CYS A 92 7.71 22.09 -11.47
CA CYS A 92 8.82 21.86 -12.41
C CYS A 92 9.82 23.01 -12.37
N ARG A 93 9.35 24.25 -12.42
CA ARG A 93 10.21 25.44 -12.34
C ARG A 93 10.95 25.50 -11.02
N THR A 94 10.26 25.28 -9.88
CA THR A 94 10.91 25.26 -8.56
C THR A 94 12.00 24.20 -8.47
N LEU A 95 11.74 22.97 -8.93
CA LEU A 95 12.73 21.89 -8.92
C LEU A 95 13.96 22.23 -9.78
N ARG A 96 13.74 22.77 -10.99
CA ARG A 96 14.84 23.19 -11.88
C ARG A 96 15.68 24.30 -11.29
N ASP A 97 15.05 25.31 -10.69
CA ASP A 97 15.76 26.42 -10.04
C ASP A 97 16.64 25.89 -8.89
N ILE A 98 16.13 24.98 -8.06
CA ILE A 98 16.93 24.31 -7.01
C ILE A 98 18.14 23.59 -7.62
N THR A 99 17.93 22.81 -8.69
CA THR A 99 19.03 22.14 -9.41
C THR A 99 20.07 23.14 -9.91
N THR A 100 19.66 24.26 -10.52
CA THR A 100 20.57 25.28 -11.02
C THR A 100 21.43 25.89 -9.90
N TYR A 101 20.85 26.22 -8.74
CA TYR A 101 21.63 26.73 -7.61
C TYR A 101 22.57 25.67 -7.03
N TYR A 102 22.11 24.42 -6.97
CA TYR A 102 22.90 23.31 -6.46
C TYR A 102 24.13 23.02 -7.34
N GLU A 103 23.95 23.01 -8.66
CA GLU A 103 24.97 22.69 -9.65
C GLU A 103 25.96 23.82 -9.93
N ASP A 104 25.70 25.06 -9.48
CA ASP A 104 26.56 26.22 -9.70
C ASP A 104 27.94 26.06 -9.03
N LYS A 105 28.92 25.56 -9.77
CA LYS A 105 30.29 25.30 -9.28
C LYS A 105 31.08 26.57 -8.93
N THR A 106 30.60 27.75 -9.28
CA THR A 106 31.33 29.02 -9.06
C THR A 106 31.29 29.49 -7.59
N MET A 107 30.34 28.95 -6.80
CA MET A 107 30.11 29.35 -5.42
C MET A 107 30.43 28.21 -4.44
N SER A 108 30.75 28.53 -3.18
CA SER A 108 30.85 27.52 -2.12
C SER A 108 29.47 26.86 -1.87
N ARG A 109 29.45 25.64 -1.32
CA ARG A 109 28.20 24.93 -1.01
C ARG A 109 27.30 25.72 -0.06
N GLU A 110 27.89 26.40 0.93
CA GLU A 110 27.14 27.21 1.89
C GLU A 110 26.52 28.45 1.20
N THR A 111 27.30 29.15 0.38
CA THR A 111 26.79 30.32 -0.32
C THR A 111 25.73 29.95 -1.35
N ARG A 112 25.84 28.77 -2.01
CA ARG A 112 24.78 28.22 -2.87
C ARG A 112 23.48 28.03 -2.09
N TRP A 113 23.54 27.37 -0.93
CA TRP A 113 22.36 27.15 -0.08
C TRP A 113 21.71 28.46 0.36
N ARG A 114 22.47 29.37 0.96
CA ARG A 114 21.93 30.66 1.45
C ARG A 114 21.32 31.48 0.31
N LYS A 115 22.00 31.57 -0.84
CA LYS A 115 21.52 32.31 -2.01
C LYS A 115 20.26 31.67 -2.58
N MET A 116 20.22 30.35 -2.73
CA MET A 116 19.03 29.62 -3.17
C MET A 116 17.86 29.88 -2.24
N TYR A 117 18.04 29.66 -0.93
CA TYR A 117 16.98 29.80 0.06
C TYR A 117 16.41 31.22 0.08
N ASN A 118 17.26 32.24 0.10
CA ASN A 118 16.83 33.63 0.16
C ASN A 118 16.19 34.09 -1.15
N LYS A 119 16.87 33.93 -2.29
CA LYS A 119 16.34 34.37 -3.59
C LYS A 119 15.04 33.67 -3.94
N MET A 120 14.96 32.37 -3.70
CA MET A 120 13.73 31.63 -3.97
C MET A 120 12.62 32.06 -3.00
N THR A 121 12.91 32.42 -1.76
CA THR A 121 11.87 32.95 -0.85
C THR A 121 11.38 34.33 -1.32
N GLU A 122 12.28 35.21 -1.73
CA GLU A 122 11.97 36.56 -2.22
C GLU A 122 11.13 36.55 -3.51
N GLU A 123 11.46 35.71 -4.50
CA GLU A 123 10.70 35.63 -5.78
C GLU A 123 9.23 35.20 -5.62
N ALA A 124 8.86 34.64 -4.45
CA ALA A 124 7.53 34.12 -4.17
C ALA A 124 6.81 34.93 -3.08
N GLY A 125 7.08 36.24 -3.00
CA GLY A 125 6.43 37.13 -2.04
C GLY A 125 6.73 36.77 -0.59
N GLY A 126 7.91 36.22 -0.31
CA GLY A 126 8.32 35.81 1.04
C GLY A 126 7.90 34.39 1.44
N LEU A 127 7.28 33.61 0.53
CA LEU A 127 6.91 32.21 0.82
C LEU A 127 8.16 31.31 0.83
N PRO A 128 8.57 30.76 1.99
CA PRO A 128 9.79 29.98 2.05
C PRO A 128 9.62 28.63 1.35
N LEU A 129 10.74 28.08 0.88
CA LEU A 129 10.77 26.89 0.03
C LEU A 129 10.02 25.67 0.60
N PRO A 130 10.21 25.26 1.86
CA PRO A 130 9.45 24.13 2.42
C PRO A 130 7.93 24.37 2.36
N GLN A 131 7.46 25.55 2.74
CA GLN A 131 6.04 25.92 2.73
C GLN A 131 5.47 25.96 1.30
N ARG A 132 6.30 26.28 0.30
CA ARG A 132 5.90 26.17 -1.11
C ARG A 132 5.62 24.71 -1.51
N PHE A 133 6.44 23.76 -1.08
CA PHE A 133 6.16 22.34 -1.34
C PHE A 133 4.98 21.82 -0.52
N VAL A 134 4.76 22.31 0.70
CA VAL A 134 3.52 22.03 1.46
C VAL A 134 2.28 22.47 0.65
N LEU A 135 2.32 23.65 0.04
CA LEU A 135 1.25 24.14 -0.84
C LEU A 135 1.03 23.21 -2.05
N TYR A 136 2.10 22.79 -2.73
CA TYR A 136 2.02 21.84 -3.85
C TYR A 136 1.45 20.49 -3.40
N ASN A 137 1.93 19.94 -2.29
CA ASN A 137 1.51 18.66 -1.75
C ASN A 137 0.04 18.66 -1.34
N HIS A 138 -0.42 19.74 -0.70
CA HIS A 138 -1.81 19.86 -0.31
C HIS A 138 -2.73 19.90 -1.54
N PHE A 139 -2.35 20.68 -2.57
CA PHE A 139 -3.09 20.74 -3.83
C PHE A 139 -3.14 19.37 -4.54
N LEU A 140 -1.99 18.70 -4.69
CA LEU A 140 -1.92 17.37 -5.30
C LEU A 140 -2.73 16.32 -4.52
N SER A 141 -2.78 16.42 -3.19
CA SER A 141 -3.62 15.55 -2.34
C SER A 141 -5.11 15.73 -2.63
N LEU A 142 -5.58 16.97 -2.80
CA LEU A 142 -6.97 17.25 -3.21
C LEU A 142 -7.26 16.75 -4.63
N LEU A 143 -6.31 16.85 -5.56
CA LEU A 143 -6.46 16.27 -6.90
C LEU A 143 -6.61 14.75 -6.84
N LYS A 144 -5.85 14.09 -5.95
CA LYS A 144 -6.00 12.66 -5.73
C LYS A 144 -7.39 12.33 -5.20
N GLN A 145 -7.87 13.09 -4.21
CA GLN A 145 -9.22 12.91 -3.66
C GLN A 145 -10.31 13.12 -4.73
N LEU A 146 -10.14 14.12 -5.60
CA LEU A 146 -11.03 14.39 -6.73
C LEU A 146 -11.05 13.24 -7.75
N LEU A 147 -9.87 12.68 -8.05
CA LEU A 147 -9.70 11.54 -8.95
C LEU A 147 -10.40 10.28 -8.40
N THR A 148 -10.25 10.03 -7.10
CA THR A 148 -10.75 8.80 -6.44
C THR A 148 -12.15 8.95 -5.84
N ARG A 149 -12.84 10.10 -6.06
CA ARG A 149 -14.15 10.41 -5.46
C ARG A 149 -14.16 10.25 -3.93
N SER A 150 -13.11 10.75 -3.27
CA SER A 150 -13.01 10.67 -1.81
C SER A 150 -14.11 11.48 -1.13
N PRO A 151 -14.78 10.93 -0.10
CA PRO A 151 -15.79 11.69 0.66
C PRO A 151 -15.18 12.86 1.44
N SER A 152 -13.86 12.88 1.63
CA SER A 152 -13.17 14.01 2.28
C SER A 152 -12.78 15.12 1.30
N PHE A 153 -13.21 15.04 0.03
CA PHE A 153 -12.86 16.03 -0.98
C PHE A 153 -13.52 17.39 -0.68
N ASP A 154 -12.70 18.43 -0.61
CA ASP A 154 -13.13 19.80 -0.36
C ASP A 154 -12.83 20.70 -1.57
N LEU A 155 -13.90 21.07 -2.28
CA LEU A 155 -13.84 21.95 -3.44
C LEU A 155 -13.43 23.38 -3.09
N ASN A 156 -13.88 23.90 -1.94
CA ASN A 156 -13.58 25.27 -1.52
C ASN A 156 -12.08 25.42 -1.20
N THR A 157 -11.52 24.41 -0.52
CA THR A 157 -10.08 24.36 -0.28
C THR A 157 -9.32 24.23 -1.60
N LEU A 158 -9.78 23.41 -2.55
CA LEU A 158 -9.14 23.29 -3.86
C LEU A 158 -9.09 24.62 -4.62
N ASP A 159 -10.20 25.37 -4.67
CA ASP A 159 -10.27 26.66 -5.35
C ASP A 159 -9.43 27.74 -4.66
N THR A 160 -9.38 27.72 -3.31
CA THR A 160 -8.52 28.62 -2.53
C THR A 160 -7.04 28.38 -2.85
N LEU A 161 -6.61 27.11 -2.86
CA LEU A 161 -5.23 26.75 -3.19
C LEU A 161 -4.91 27.03 -4.67
N ARG A 162 -5.87 26.81 -5.57
CA ARG A 162 -5.73 27.14 -6.99
C ARG A 162 -5.42 28.63 -7.16
N THR A 163 -6.16 29.49 -6.47
CA THR A 163 -5.94 30.96 -6.51
C THR A 163 -4.53 31.30 -6.02
N ARG A 164 -4.11 30.73 -4.88
CA ARG A 164 -2.75 30.92 -4.36
C ARG A 164 -1.66 30.47 -5.34
N LEU A 165 -1.87 29.34 -6.03
CA LEU A 165 -0.92 28.84 -7.02
C LEU A 165 -0.87 29.70 -8.27
N ILE A 166 -1.99 30.29 -8.70
CA ILE A 166 -2.03 31.25 -9.81
C ILE A 166 -1.24 32.51 -9.44
N THR A 167 -1.44 33.06 -8.24
CA THR A 167 -0.63 34.20 -7.77
C THR A 167 0.87 33.86 -7.72
N LEU A 168 1.24 32.68 -7.20
CA LEU A 168 2.63 32.22 -7.21
C LEU A 168 3.18 32.07 -8.63
N ARG A 169 2.34 31.63 -9.57
CA ARG A 169 2.70 31.46 -10.98
C ARG A 169 3.01 32.81 -11.63
N GLU A 170 2.16 33.81 -11.38
CA GLU A 170 2.33 35.19 -11.85
C GLU A 170 3.60 35.83 -11.30
N GLN A 171 3.83 35.73 -9.98
CA GLN A 171 5.03 36.24 -9.32
C GLN A 171 6.33 35.67 -9.91
N ARG A 172 6.27 34.45 -10.46
CA ARG A 172 7.42 33.74 -11.05
C ARG A 172 7.48 33.85 -12.57
N GLY A 173 6.64 34.69 -13.19
CA GLY A 173 6.63 34.92 -14.63
C GLY A 173 6.28 33.69 -15.46
N ILE A 174 5.56 32.72 -14.89
CA ILE A 174 5.14 31.51 -15.62
C ILE A 174 3.84 31.85 -16.36
N PRO A 175 3.73 31.58 -17.69
CA PRO A 175 2.54 31.92 -18.47
C PRO A 175 1.26 31.34 -17.87
N PRO A 176 0.10 32.02 -17.91
CA PRO A 176 -1.15 31.48 -17.37
C PRO A 176 -1.49 30.12 -18.00
N PRO A 177 -2.23 29.24 -17.29
CA PRO A 177 -2.68 27.99 -17.88
C PRO A 177 -3.51 28.28 -19.14
N PRO A 178 -3.40 27.47 -20.22
CA PRO A 178 -4.17 27.68 -21.44
C PRO A 178 -5.68 27.75 -21.14
N LEU A 179 -6.40 28.62 -21.87
CA LEU A 179 -7.85 28.82 -21.73
C LEU A 179 -8.58 27.47 -21.79
N GLN A 180 -9.50 27.27 -20.83
CA GLN A 180 -10.23 26.02 -20.64
C GLN A 180 -11.04 25.66 -21.88
N VAL A 181 -10.90 24.44 -22.39
CA VAL A 181 -11.87 23.84 -23.30
C VAL A 181 -12.98 23.24 -22.44
N GLY A 182 -14.10 23.93 -22.26
CA GLY A 182 -15.36 23.34 -21.76
C GLY A 182 -16.11 24.10 -20.65
N PRO A 183 -17.43 24.35 -20.79
CA PRO A 183 -18.28 24.95 -19.76
C PRO A 183 -18.70 24.03 -18.58
N LEU A 184 -18.16 22.81 -18.42
CA LEU A 184 -18.83 21.72 -17.68
C LEU A 184 -18.28 21.38 -16.28
N VAL A 185 -17.16 21.96 -15.84
CA VAL A 185 -16.47 21.49 -14.61
C VAL A 185 -17.30 21.70 -13.34
N ARG A 186 -18.07 22.79 -13.24
CA ARG A 186 -18.82 23.11 -12.01
C ARG A 186 -20.05 22.24 -11.80
N GLN A 187 -20.73 21.81 -12.88
CA GLN A 187 -21.98 21.05 -12.80
C GLN A 187 -21.73 19.55 -12.51
N GLU A 188 -20.62 18.98 -13.01
CA GLU A 188 -20.17 17.62 -12.68
C GLU A 188 -19.58 17.52 -11.26
N LEU A 189 -18.93 18.59 -10.77
CA LEU A 189 -18.43 18.67 -9.39
C LEU A 189 -19.55 18.75 -8.35
N MET A 190 -20.73 19.29 -8.68
CA MET A 190 -21.86 19.39 -7.75
C MET A 190 -22.59 18.07 -7.52
N SER A 191 -22.35 17.04 -8.34
CA SER A 191 -22.91 15.69 -8.13
C SER A 191 -22.05 14.80 -7.22
N LEU A 192 -21.05 15.36 -6.51
CA LEU A 192 -20.00 14.61 -5.81
C LEU A 192 -20.26 14.26 -4.33
N THR A 193 -21.49 14.38 -3.84
CA THR A 193 -21.83 13.81 -2.54
C THR A 193 -22.01 12.29 -2.67
N VAL A 194 -20.91 11.54 -2.60
CA VAL A 194 -20.96 10.08 -2.45
C VAL A 194 -20.99 9.77 -0.96
N ALA A 195 -22.16 9.35 -0.48
CA ALA A 195 -22.33 8.72 0.82
C ALA A 195 -21.31 7.56 0.98
N GLN A 196 -20.85 7.29 2.20
CA GLN A 196 -20.05 6.09 2.48
C GLN A 196 -20.72 4.89 1.83
N ASP A 197 -20.05 4.26 0.87
CA ASP A 197 -20.61 3.14 0.10
C ASP A 197 -20.96 2.01 1.09
N PRO A 198 -22.25 1.75 1.39
CA PRO A 198 -22.64 0.63 2.25
C PRO A 198 -22.25 -0.72 1.62
N ASN A 199 -21.82 -0.73 0.36
CA ASN A 199 -21.28 -1.86 -0.38
C ASN A 199 -19.76 -1.79 -0.60
N ALA A 200 -19.02 -1.02 0.20
CA ALA A 200 -17.56 -1.05 0.21
C ALA A 200 -17.05 -2.50 0.25
N HIS A 201 -16.11 -2.81 -0.64
CA HIS A 201 -15.54 -4.14 -0.73
C HIS A 201 -14.58 -4.33 0.44
N TRP A 202 -14.63 -5.50 1.09
CA TRP A 202 -13.84 -5.79 2.31
C TRP A 202 -12.34 -5.51 2.13
N ALA A 203 -11.81 -5.74 0.93
CA ALA A 203 -10.38 -5.54 0.63
C ALA A 203 -9.93 -4.07 0.69
N GLU A 204 -10.86 -3.11 0.59
CA GLU A 204 -10.55 -1.68 0.68
C GLU A 204 -10.02 -1.28 2.06
N GLN A 205 -10.40 -2.02 3.10
CA GLN A 205 -10.10 -1.65 4.49
C GLN A 205 -8.88 -2.39 5.06
N ILE A 206 -8.49 -3.54 4.48
CA ILE A 206 -7.44 -4.42 5.05
C ILE A 206 -6.15 -3.69 5.37
N PHE A 207 -5.69 -2.82 4.47
CA PHE A 207 -4.44 -2.07 4.62
C PHE A 207 -4.60 -0.69 5.24
N SER A 208 -5.83 -0.28 5.55
CA SER A 208 -6.15 0.94 6.30
C SER A 208 -6.22 0.67 7.80
N LEU A 209 -6.44 -0.58 8.21
CA LEU A 209 -6.41 -1.00 9.60
C LEU A 209 -4.98 -0.90 10.17
N PRO A 210 -4.82 -0.46 11.43
CA PRO A 210 -3.51 -0.34 12.07
C PRO A 210 -2.89 -1.73 12.29
N LEU A 211 -1.61 -1.89 11.99
CA LEU A 211 -0.90 -3.14 12.29
C LEU A 211 -0.62 -3.24 13.79
N PRO A 212 -1.04 -4.33 14.48
CA PRO A 212 -0.80 -4.50 15.91
C PRO A 212 0.68 -4.75 16.25
N ALA A 213 1.46 -5.23 15.26
CA ALA A 213 2.90 -5.39 15.33
C ALA A 213 3.53 -5.17 13.96
N ARG A 214 4.85 -4.94 13.95
CA ARG A 214 5.67 -4.76 12.75
C ARG A 214 6.93 -5.60 12.87
N THR A 215 6.76 -6.92 12.82
CA THR A 215 7.84 -7.87 13.00
C THR A 215 8.73 -7.88 11.77
N ALA A 216 9.97 -7.41 11.92
CA ALA A 216 10.90 -7.21 10.81
C ALA A 216 11.31 -8.53 10.13
N LEU A 217 11.25 -8.56 8.80
CA LEU A 217 11.78 -9.64 7.99
C LEU A 217 13.26 -9.43 7.67
N LYS A 218 14.05 -10.52 7.65
CA LYS A 218 15.49 -10.47 7.30
C LYS A 218 15.71 -10.63 5.79
N HIS A 219 16.92 -10.29 5.34
CA HIS A 219 17.37 -10.44 3.94
C HIS A 219 16.49 -9.68 2.94
N LEU A 220 16.23 -8.41 3.22
CA LEU A 220 15.47 -7.53 2.33
C LEU A 220 16.26 -7.32 1.03
N ARG A 221 15.55 -7.43 -0.09
CA ARG A 221 16.04 -7.06 -1.42
C ARG A 221 15.02 -6.12 -2.06
N PRO A 222 15.40 -5.36 -3.08
CA PRO A 222 14.43 -4.60 -3.86
C PRO A 222 13.42 -5.53 -4.52
N SER A 223 12.15 -5.13 -4.51
CA SER A 223 11.10 -5.79 -5.29
C SER A 223 11.41 -5.69 -6.77
N LYS A 224 10.88 -6.65 -7.53
CA LYS A 224 11.09 -6.74 -8.97
C LYS A 224 9.80 -7.11 -9.67
N SER A 225 9.59 -6.49 -10.82
CA SER A 225 8.63 -6.96 -11.83
C SER A 225 9.42 -7.57 -12.98
N TYR A 226 8.78 -8.43 -13.76
CA TYR A 226 9.40 -9.15 -14.88
C TYR A 226 8.61 -9.05 -16.18
N GLY A 227 7.51 -8.28 -16.19
CA GLY A 227 6.69 -8.04 -17.37
C GLY A 227 5.81 -9.23 -17.82
N PRO A 228 5.15 -9.11 -18.98
CA PRO A 228 5.41 -8.13 -20.05
C PRO A 228 5.07 -6.69 -19.65
N TYR A 229 5.81 -5.74 -20.22
CA TYR A 229 5.66 -4.33 -19.92
C TYR A 229 4.99 -3.58 -21.05
N PHE A 230 4.10 -2.68 -20.66
CA PHE A 230 3.39 -1.80 -21.56
C PHE A 230 3.64 -0.36 -21.13
N PRO A 231 3.80 0.55 -22.10
CA PRO A 231 3.76 1.96 -21.80
C PRO A 231 2.41 2.37 -21.22
N TRP A 232 2.38 3.56 -20.66
CA TRP A 232 1.16 4.18 -20.18
C TRP A 232 0.02 4.13 -21.20
N GLY A 233 -1.21 3.82 -20.75
CA GLY A 233 -2.43 3.89 -21.57
C GLY A 233 -2.56 2.80 -22.64
N HIS A 234 -1.59 1.88 -22.73
CA HIS A 234 -1.65 0.75 -23.66
C HIS A 234 -2.37 -0.46 -23.07
N LEU A 235 -2.66 -0.44 -21.77
CA LEU A 235 -3.46 -1.46 -21.10
C LEU A 235 -4.94 -1.10 -21.20
N ASN A 236 -5.74 -2.02 -21.69
CA ASN A 236 -7.19 -1.86 -21.75
C ASN A 236 -7.80 -2.18 -20.37
N ILE A 237 -7.93 -1.16 -19.53
CA ILE A 237 -8.62 -1.25 -18.25
C ILE A 237 -10.02 -0.68 -18.45
N ALA A 238 -11.04 -1.48 -18.12
CA ALA A 238 -12.42 -1.07 -18.28
C ALA A 238 -12.73 0.18 -17.43
N ALA A 239 -13.45 1.14 -18.02
CA ALA A 239 -13.92 2.32 -17.32
C ALA A 239 -14.76 1.92 -16.09
N GLU A 240 -14.76 2.76 -15.05
CA GLU A 240 -15.50 2.52 -13.80
C GLU A 240 -15.04 1.29 -12.99
N SER A 241 -13.85 0.75 -13.30
CA SER A 241 -13.22 -0.27 -12.45
C SER A 241 -13.01 0.25 -11.03
N LYS A 242 -13.30 -0.60 -10.03
CA LYS A 242 -13.26 -0.21 -8.61
C LYS A 242 -11.91 -0.54 -8.00
N ILE A 243 -11.12 0.46 -7.64
CA ILE A 243 -9.86 0.25 -6.90
C ILE A 243 -10.17 -0.35 -5.54
N LEU A 244 -9.56 -1.49 -5.23
CA LEU A 244 -9.60 -2.10 -3.92
C LEU A 244 -8.51 -1.49 -3.04
N PHE A 245 -7.25 -1.58 -3.46
CA PHE A 245 -6.14 -1.00 -2.70
C PHE A 245 -4.91 -0.77 -3.58
N ARG A 246 -4.01 0.09 -3.10
CA ARG A 246 -2.67 0.31 -3.69
C ARG A 246 -1.60 0.03 -2.65
N ARG A 247 -0.54 -0.69 -3.03
CA ARG A 247 0.64 -0.96 -2.20
C ARG A 247 1.92 -0.51 -2.90
N PRO A 248 2.62 0.50 -2.36
CA PRO A 248 3.95 0.88 -2.84
C PRO A 248 5.02 -0.06 -2.26
N PHE A 249 6.08 -0.25 -3.02
CA PHE A 249 7.29 -0.99 -2.67
C PHE A 249 8.51 -0.17 -3.07
N ASP A 250 9.61 -0.31 -2.33
CA ASP A 250 10.92 0.29 -2.63
C ASP A 250 10.85 1.81 -2.86
N ASN A 251 10.29 2.55 -1.89
CA ASN A 251 10.04 3.99 -2.00
C ASN A 251 9.20 4.36 -3.22
N ASP A 252 8.19 3.54 -3.52
CA ASP A 252 7.29 3.72 -4.65
C ASP A 252 7.96 3.58 -6.02
N LYS A 253 9.14 2.94 -6.12
CA LYS A 253 9.70 2.53 -7.41
C LYS A 253 8.84 1.47 -8.07
N ILE A 254 8.24 0.59 -7.26
CA ILE A 254 7.24 -0.38 -7.71
C ILE A 254 5.95 -0.12 -6.93
N SER A 255 4.82 -0.18 -7.60
CA SER A 255 3.51 -0.17 -6.95
C SER A 255 2.63 -1.27 -7.52
N ILE A 256 1.74 -1.80 -6.69
CA ILE A 256 0.64 -2.66 -7.11
C ILE A 256 -0.66 -1.94 -6.81
N VAL A 257 -1.54 -1.86 -7.82
CA VAL A 257 -2.93 -1.49 -7.64
C VAL A 257 -3.78 -2.73 -7.90
N VAL A 258 -4.63 -3.08 -6.95
CA VAL A 258 -5.60 -4.15 -7.09
C VAL A 258 -6.97 -3.53 -7.26
N PHE A 259 -7.72 -3.96 -8.26
CA PHE A 259 -9.04 -3.43 -8.60
C PHE A 259 -10.00 -4.53 -9.06
N LEU A 260 -11.30 -4.28 -8.97
CA LEU A 260 -12.33 -5.09 -9.60
C LEU A 260 -12.65 -4.51 -10.97
N SER A 261 -12.59 -5.33 -12.00
CA SER A 261 -12.98 -4.95 -13.35
C SER A 261 -14.50 -4.76 -13.41
N SER A 262 -14.95 -3.69 -14.06
CA SER A 262 -16.39 -3.42 -14.22
C SER A 262 -17.07 -4.41 -15.16
N VAL A 263 -16.32 -5.08 -16.04
CA VAL A 263 -16.84 -6.00 -17.07
C VAL A 263 -17.22 -7.36 -16.49
N ASP A 264 -16.33 -7.94 -15.68
CA ASP A 264 -16.44 -9.32 -15.18
C ASP A 264 -16.49 -9.41 -13.65
N GLN A 265 -16.37 -8.29 -12.94
CA GLN A 265 -16.27 -8.21 -11.48
C GLN A 265 -15.10 -9.02 -10.91
N SER A 266 -14.11 -9.38 -11.74
CA SER A 266 -12.94 -10.14 -11.31
C SER A 266 -11.83 -9.22 -10.79
N PRO A 267 -11.06 -9.66 -9.79
CA PRO A 267 -9.91 -8.92 -9.29
C PRO A 267 -8.73 -8.99 -10.25
N TYR A 268 -8.19 -7.82 -10.59
CA TYR A 268 -6.98 -7.63 -11.40
C TYR A 268 -5.90 -6.92 -10.59
N LEU A 269 -4.65 -7.24 -10.92
CA LEU A 269 -3.45 -6.64 -10.33
C LEU A 269 -2.70 -5.88 -11.43
N LEU A 270 -2.58 -4.57 -11.25
CA LEU A 270 -1.75 -3.69 -12.07
C LEU A 270 -0.45 -3.40 -11.33
N ILE A 271 0.68 -3.83 -11.88
CA ILE A 271 2.01 -3.40 -11.43
C ILE A 271 2.43 -2.19 -12.23
N ARG A 272 2.89 -1.14 -11.54
CA ARG A 272 3.81 -0.15 -12.12
C ARG A 272 5.21 -0.42 -11.62
N THR A 273 6.19 -0.36 -12.51
CA THR A 273 7.61 -0.30 -12.19
C THR A 273 8.26 0.90 -12.87
N ILE A 274 9.22 1.57 -12.22
CA ILE A 274 10.05 2.61 -12.86
C ILE A 274 11.32 1.96 -13.37
N GLN A 275 11.57 2.06 -14.67
CA GLN A 275 12.82 1.63 -15.29
C GLN A 275 13.41 2.82 -16.04
N GLU A 276 14.65 3.19 -15.70
CA GLU A 276 15.35 4.33 -16.32
C GLU A 276 14.49 5.61 -16.33
N GLY A 277 13.82 5.87 -15.19
CA GLY A 277 12.93 7.03 -15.02
C GLY A 277 11.55 6.91 -15.65
N ASN A 278 11.34 5.94 -16.54
CA ASN A 278 10.09 5.76 -17.24
C ASN A 278 9.17 4.76 -16.52
N PRO A 279 7.87 5.09 -16.37
CA PRO A 279 6.91 4.18 -15.79
C PRO A 279 6.48 3.12 -16.81
N TRP A 280 6.56 1.85 -16.40
CA TRP A 280 6.11 0.69 -17.16
C TRP A 280 5.06 -0.07 -16.39
N PHE A 281 4.09 -0.62 -17.12
CA PHE A 281 2.92 -1.25 -16.53
C PHE A 281 2.78 -2.71 -16.95
N SER A 282 2.24 -3.53 -16.07
CA SER A 282 1.92 -4.93 -16.34
C SER A 282 0.64 -5.30 -15.61
N LEU A 283 -0.26 -6.02 -16.28
CA LEU A 283 -1.61 -6.31 -15.79
C LEU A 283 -1.91 -7.80 -15.91
N HIS A 284 -2.41 -8.40 -14.83
CA HIS A 284 -2.94 -9.76 -14.84
C HIS A 284 -4.12 -9.91 -13.88
N GLY A 285 -5.09 -10.74 -14.25
CA GLY A 285 -6.15 -11.17 -13.34
C GLY A 285 -5.57 -12.03 -12.21
N ALA A 286 -6.15 -11.96 -11.01
CA ALA A 286 -5.74 -12.83 -9.90
C ALA A 286 -5.90 -14.33 -10.25
N HIS A 287 -6.85 -14.66 -11.13
CA HIS A 287 -7.08 -16.02 -11.64
C HIS A 287 -5.96 -16.54 -12.54
N GLU A 288 -5.14 -15.65 -13.11
CA GLU A 288 -4.01 -16.00 -14.00
C GLU A 288 -2.69 -16.21 -13.25
N LEU A 289 -2.65 -15.85 -11.96
CA LEU A 289 -1.44 -15.76 -11.17
C LEU A 289 -1.39 -16.82 -10.09
N CYS A 290 -0.23 -17.43 -9.88
CA CYS A 290 0.05 -18.30 -8.75
C CYS A 290 0.89 -17.58 -7.70
N ILE A 291 0.56 -17.72 -6.42
CA ILE A 291 1.30 -17.10 -5.31
C ILE A 291 2.13 -18.11 -4.52
N SER A 292 3.35 -17.73 -4.16
CA SER A 292 4.19 -18.49 -3.24
C SER A 292 5.13 -17.56 -2.48
N ARG A 293 5.50 -17.92 -1.24
CA ARG A 293 6.50 -17.18 -0.47
C ARG A 293 7.90 -17.73 -0.72
N GLU A 294 8.86 -16.84 -0.94
CA GLU A 294 10.29 -17.15 -0.93
C GLU A 294 11.02 -16.17 0.00
N GLY A 295 11.39 -16.64 1.20
CA GLY A 295 12.05 -15.79 2.19
C GLY A 295 11.15 -14.66 2.70
N SER A 296 11.59 -13.42 2.49
CA SER A 296 10.87 -12.18 2.80
C SER A 296 10.01 -11.65 1.65
N ALA A 297 9.89 -12.44 0.55
CA ALA A 297 9.14 -12.04 -0.62
C ALA A 297 7.92 -12.93 -0.90
N LEU A 298 6.89 -12.32 -1.48
CA LEU A 298 5.84 -13.04 -2.20
C LEU A 298 6.15 -13.00 -3.69
N GLN A 299 6.23 -14.18 -4.28
CA GLN A 299 6.38 -14.38 -5.71
C GLN A 299 5.03 -14.63 -6.34
N LEU A 300 4.71 -13.83 -7.35
CA LEU A 300 3.58 -14.02 -8.23
C LEU A 300 4.10 -14.56 -9.56
N LYS A 301 3.62 -15.74 -9.96
CA LYS A 301 4.00 -16.42 -11.19
C LYS A 301 2.82 -16.44 -12.16
N ARG A 302 3.10 -16.34 -13.45
CA ARG A 302 2.12 -16.45 -14.54
C ARG A 302 2.51 -17.59 -15.48
N TRP A 303 1.55 -18.14 -16.21
CA TRP A 303 1.85 -19.02 -17.33
C TRP A 303 2.31 -18.21 -18.55
N SER A 304 3.40 -18.61 -19.19
CA SER A 304 3.84 -18.05 -20.46
C SER A 304 3.36 -18.94 -21.61
N ARG A 305 2.44 -18.46 -22.44
CA ARG A 305 1.97 -19.22 -23.62
C ARG A 305 3.03 -19.38 -24.69
N THR A 306 3.95 -18.42 -24.83
CA THR A 306 5.02 -18.49 -25.83
C THR A 306 6.08 -19.52 -25.44
N GLU A 307 6.42 -19.59 -24.15
CA GLU A 307 7.50 -20.45 -23.65
C GLU A 307 7.00 -21.71 -22.95
N GLN A 308 5.68 -21.91 -22.88
CA GLN A 308 5.02 -23.08 -22.31
C GLN A 308 5.52 -23.43 -20.90
N CYS A 309 5.76 -22.40 -20.08
CA CYS A 309 6.30 -22.58 -18.74
C CYS A 309 5.78 -21.52 -17.76
N SER A 310 5.87 -21.83 -16.46
CA SER A 310 5.60 -20.87 -15.40
C SER A 310 6.73 -19.86 -15.29
N LYS A 311 6.41 -18.57 -15.38
CA LYS A 311 7.35 -17.46 -15.23
C LYS A 311 7.05 -16.61 -14.02
N LEU A 312 8.09 -16.08 -13.40
CA LEU A 312 7.94 -15.03 -12.39
C LEU A 312 7.39 -13.77 -13.07
N TRP A 313 6.32 -13.21 -12.49
CA TRP A 313 5.74 -11.94 -12.90
C TRP A 313 6.16 -10.82 -11.96
N ALA A 314 6.18 -11.13 -10.65
CA ALA A 314 6.63 -10.20 -9.61
C ALA A 314 7.26 -10.94 -8.43
N ALA A 315 8.26 -10.30 -7.81
CA ALA A 315 8.78 -10.67 -6.50
C ALA A 315 8.69 -9.44 -5.59
N LEU A 316 7.77 -9.47 -4.63
CA LEU A 316 7.43 -8.35 -3.75
C LEU A 316 8.06 -8.58 -2.39
N TYR A 317 9.04 -7.76 -2.02
CA TYR A 317 9.73 -7.87 -0.74
C TYR A 317 9.02 -7.02 0.31
N PHE A 318 8.67 -7.64 1.43
CA PHE A 318 7.99 -6.99 2.53
C PHE A 318 8.97 -6.68 3.66
N LEU A 319 8.79 -5.51 4.29
CA LEU A 319 9.57 -5.11 5.46
C LEU A 319 9.13 -5.87 6.71
N THR A 320 7.83 -6.12 6.82
CA THR A 320 7.22 -6.76 7.99
C THR A 320 6.50 -8.05 7.61
N TRP A 321 6.51 -9.01 8.53
CA TRP A 321 5.82 -10.29 8.36
C TRP A 321 4.30 -10.12 8.27
N GLU A 322 3.74 -9.21 9.06
CA GLU A 322 2.30 -8.94 9.09
C GLU A 322 1.79 -8.43 7.74
N GLU A 323 2.48 -7.47 7.12
CA GLU A 323 2.09 -6.95 5.80
C GLU A 323 2.14 -8.04 4.72
N MET A 324 3.15 -8.91 4.77
CA MET A 324 3.27 -10.03 3.85
C MET A 324 2.10 -11.02 4.02
N VAL A 325 1.78 -11.39 5.26
CA VAL A 325 0.65 -12.28 5.56
C VAL A 325 -0.66 -11.66 5.07
N LEU A 326 -0.89 -10.36 5.34
CA LEU A 326 -2.11 -9.68 4.91
C LEU A 326 -2.23 -9.62 3.39
N PHE A 327 -1.14 -9.32 2.67
CA PHE A 327 -1.14 -9.35 1.22
C PHE A 327 -1.44 -10.74 0.68
N TYR A 328 -0.78 -11.77 1.22
CA TYR A 328 -1.00 -13.16 0.84
C TYR A 328 -2.45 -13.59 1.08
N CYS A 329 -3.00 -13.38 2.28
CA CYS A 329 -4.38 -13.76 2.59
C CYS A 329 -5.38 -13.00 1.72
N THR A 330 -5.14 -11.71 1.46
CA THR A 330 -5.98 -10.90 0.57
C THR A 330 -5.97 -11.46 -0.85
N PHE A 331 -4.79 -11.79 -1.39
CA PHE A 331 -4.66 -12.38 -2.73
C PHE A 331 -5.41 -13.71 -2.83
N VAL A 332 -5.17 -14.63 -1.88
CA VAL A 332 -5.82 -15.95 -1.87
C VAL A 332 -7.34 -15.82 -1.76
N ALA A 333 -7.82 -14.92 -0.89
CA ALA A 333 -9.25 -14.65 -0.72
C ALA A 333 -9.92 -14.06 -1.97
N LEU A 334 -9.22 -13.19 -2.70
CA LEU A 334 -9.69 -12.62 -3.96
C LEU A 334 -9.70 -13.68 -5.08
N LYS A 335 -8.64 -14.49 -5.18
CA LYS A 335 -8.53 -15.56 -6.18
C LYS A 335 -9.57 -16.66 -5.96
N ALA A 336 -9.74 -17.13 -4.71
CA ALA A 336 -10.66 -18.22 -4.38
C ALA A 336 -12.13 -17.89 -4.64
N ARG A 337 -12.49 -16.60 -4.58
CA ARG A 337 -13.87 -16.13 -4.83
C ARG A 337 -14.08 -15.61 -6.25
N ASN A 338 -13.08 -15.74 -7.12
CA ASN A 338 -13.17 -15.29 -8.50
C ASN A 338 -13.82 -16.37 -9.38
N MET A 339 -14.89 -16.01 -10.08
CA MET A 339 -15.59 -16.93 -11.00
C MET A 339 -14.70 -17.42 -12.15
N LEU A 340 -13.67 -16.67 -12.52
CA LEU A 340 -12.70 -17.05 -13.55
C LEU A 340 -11.62 -18.02 -13.04
N THR A 341 -11.54 -18.28 -11.74
CA THR A 341 -10.59 -19.24 -11.18
C THR A 341 -11.13 -20.66 -11.30
N VAL A 342 -10.53 -21.42 -12.21
CA VAL A 342 -10.87 -22.84 -12.42
C VAL A 342 -10.38 -23.71 -11.27
N GLN A 343 -9.13 -23.51 -10.82
CA GLN A 343 -8.55 -24.27 -9.73
C GLN A 343 -7.43 -23.47 -9.06
N ILE A 344 -7.33 -23.58 -7.74
CA ILE A 344 -6.19 -23.08 -6.96
C ILE A 344 -5.30 -24.26 -6.58
N HIS A 345 -4.00 -24.13 -6.83
CA HIS A 345 -3.08 -25.19 -6.47
C HIS A 345 -2.97 -25.30 -4.93
N PRO A 346 -2.99 -26.50 -4.31
CA PRO A 346 -3.02 -26.64 -2.84
C PRO A 346 -1.87 -25.94 -2.09
N ASN A 347 -0.72 -25.77 -2.74
CA ASN A 347 0.41 -25.03 -2.18
C ASN A 347 0.18 -23.51 -2.09
N GLU A 348 -0.74 -22.94 -2.87
CA GLU A 348 -1.11 -21.52 -2.78
C GLU A 348 -1.96 -21.22 -1.55
N PHE A 349 -2.59 -22.24 -0.93
CA PHE A 349 -3.25 -22.11 0.37
C PHE A 349 -2.28 -22.21 1.56
N LYS A 350 -1.00 -22.50 1.30
CA LYS A 350 0.03 -22.60 2.32
C LYS A 350 1.06 -21.49 2.16
N LEU A 351 1.12 -20.59 3.13
CA LEU A 351 2.23 -19.64 3.20
C LEU A 351 3.47 -20.41 3.65
N GLN A 352 4.46 -20.53 2.77
CA GLN A 352 5.69 -21.26 3.09
C GLN A 352 6.38 -20.69 4.32
N ARG A 353 7.17 -21.54 5.00
CA ARG A 353 7.87 -21.22 6.26
C ARG A 353 6.95 -20.93 7.46
N GLU A 354 5.68 -21.32 7.39
CA GLU A 354 4.82 -21.39 8.57
C GLU A 354 4.66 -22.83 9.03
N LYS A 355 4.83 -23.03 10.34
CA LYS A 355 4.49 -24.28 11.02
C LYS A 355 3.09 -24.17 11.61
N ARG A 356 2.25 -25.17 11.35
CA ARG A 356 0.95 -25.29 12.01
C ARG A 356 1.15 -25.84 13.42
N LEU A 357 0.86 -25.05 14.44
CA LEU A 357 0.93 -25.45 15.85
C LEU A 357 -0.35 -26.11 16.32
N PHE A 358 -1.49 -25.69 15.77
CA PHE A 358 -2.81 -26.14 16.21
C PHE A 358 -3.81 -26.07 15.07
N GLN A 359 -4.82 -26.95 15.12
CA GLN A 359 -6.02 -26.86 14.29
C GLN A 359 -7.21 -27.48 15.01
N ALA A 360 -8.35 -26.80 14.99
CA ALA A 360 -9.62 -27.35 15.45
C ALA A 360 -10.80 -26.72 14.70
N GLN A 361 -11.96 -27.37 14.82
CA GLN A 361 -13.21 -26.84 14.30
C GLN A 361 -13.84 -25.88 15.31
N ILE A 362 -14.30 -24.72 14.82
CA ILE A 362 -15.01 -23.71 15.60
C ILE A 362 -16.35 -23.39 14.93
N ILE A 363 -17.28 -22.87 15.73
CA ILE A 363 -18.49 -22.18 15.25
C ILE A 363 -18.21 -20.69 15.42
N ASP A 364 -18.27 -19.96 14.32
CA ASP A 364 -17.91 -18.55 14.27
C ASP A 364 -18.82 -17.86 13.26
N ASP A 365 -19.48 -16.79 13.73
CA ASP A 365 -20.56 -16.10 13.02
C ASP A 365 -21.67 -17.04 12.49
N GLY A 366 -21.99 -18.09 13.24
CA GLY A 366 -23.01 -19.09 12.87
C GLY A 366 -22.55 -20.15 11.86
N TYR A 367 -21.31 -20.08 11.38
CA TYR A 367 -20.75 -21.02 10.40
C TYR A 367 -19.65 -21.89 11.03
N LYS A 368 -19.44 -23.09 10.45
CA LYS A 368 -18.31 -23.96 10.82
C LYS A 368 -17.04 -23.47 10.14
N HIS A 369 -16.01 -23.19 10.92
CA HIS A 369 -14.70 -22.79 10.42
C HIS A 369 -13.59 -23.69 10.97
N SER A 370 -12.50 -23.78 10.23
CA SER A 370 -11.24 -24.34 10.71
C SER A 370 -10.42 -23.22 11.34
N LEU A 371 -10.24 -23.25 12.66
CA LEU A 371 -9.28 -22.39 13.34
C LEU A 371 -7.90 -23.04 13.31
N ILE A 372 -6.90 -22.28 12.89
CA ILE A 372 -5.52 -22.73 12.76
C ILE A 372 -4.60 -21.72 13.44
N VAL A 373 -3.63 -22.21 14.21
CA VAL A 373 -2.54 -21.39 14.75
C VAL A 373 -1.28 -21.67 13.93
N TYR A 374 -0.76 -20.64 13.30
CA TYR A 374 0.50 -20.68 12.56
C TYR A 374 1.59 -19.94 13.31
N GLU A 375 2.80 -20.48 13.23
CA GLU A 375 4.02 -19.85 13.69
C GLU A 375 4.99 -19.72 12.51
N ASP A 376 5.48 -18.51 12.26
CA ASP A 376 6.51 -18.26 11.27
C ASP A 376 7.87 -18.79 11.75
N LEU A 377 8.51 -19.63 10.94
CA LEU A 377 9.76 -20.29 11.31
C LEU A 377 10.93 -19.30 11.43
N GLN A 378 10.87 -18.15 10.75
CA GLN A 378 11.97 -17.19 10.69
C GLN A 378 11.88 -16.10 11.76
N THR A 379 10.69 -15.58 11.98
CA THR A 379 10.40 -14.48 12.90
C THR A 379 9.82 -14.95 14.23
N ARG A 380 9.37 -16.21 14.30
CA ARG A 380 8.61 -16.77 15.44
C ARG A 380 7.28 -16.06 15.69
N GLY A 381 6.82 -15.23 14.74
CA GLY A 381 5.52 -14.56 14.81
C GLY A 381 4.39 -15.57 14.79
N ILE A 382 3.37 -15.36 15.64
CA ILE A 382 2.21 -16.25 15.76
C ILE A 382 0.97 -15.55 15.21
N ARG A 383 0.23 -16.25 14.34
CA ARG A 383 -1.07 -15.78 13.84
C ARG A 383 -2.16 -16.82 14.02
N LEU A 384 -3.34 -16.33 14.34
CA LEU A 384 -4.59 -17.05 14.26
C LEU A 384 -5.16 -16.90 12.85
N HIS A 385 -5.68 -17.98 12.32
CA HIS A 385 -6.25 -18.02 10.99
C HIS A 385 -7.53 -18.85 10.99
N ALA A 386 -8.64 -18.24 10.56
CA ALA A 386 -9.87 -18.96 10.30
C ALA A 386 -10.05 -19.14 8.79
N ALA A 387 -10.39 -20.36 8.41
CA ALA A 387 -10.72 -20.72 7.04
C ALA A 387 -12.05 -21.48 6.99
N VAL A 388 -12.71 -21.45 5.83
CA VAL A 388 -13.93 -22.23 5.59
C VAL A 388 -13.64 -23.72 5.77
N TRP A 389 -14.49 -24.41 6.55
CA TRP A 389 -14.31 -25.81 6.91
C TRP A 389 -14.60 -26.78 5.75
N GLU A 390 -15.72 -26.56 5.06
CA GLU A 390 -16.27 -27.44 4.01
C GLU A 390 -16.79 -26.63 2.81
N GLY A 391 -16.90 -27.27 1.65
CA GLY A 391 -17.37 -26.65 0.40
C GLY A 391 -16.23 -26.20 -0.53
N GLU A 392 -16.60 -25.53 -1.61
CA GLU A 392 -15.67 -25.10 -2.68
C GLU A 392 -14.61 -24.11 -2.19
N LEU A 393 -14.97 -23.30 -1.18
CA LEU A 393 -14.07 -22.31 -0.57
C LEU A 393 -13.24 -22.88 0.59
N ARG A 394 -13.16 -24.21 0.75
CA ARG A 394 -12.37 -24.83 1.80
C ARG A 394 -10.94 -24.28 1.76
N GLN A 395 -10.37 -23.99 2.93
CA GLN A 395 -9.04 -23.37 3.09
C GLN A 395 -8.95 -21.88 2.67
N CYS A 396 -10.00 -21.29 2.10
CA CYS A 396 -10.05 -19.86 1.84
C CYS A 396 -10.04 -19.09 3.17
N PRO A 397 -9.19 -18.05 3.32
CA PRO A 397 -9.22 -17.18 4.48
C PRO A 397 -10.61 -16.56 4.69
N VAL A 398 -11.10 -16.63 5.93
CA VAL A 398 -12.23 -15.84 6.43
C VAL A 398 -11.68 -14.65 7.20
N TRP A 399 -10.78 -14.88 8.16
CA TRP A 399 -10.03 -13.83 8.83
C TRP A 399 -8.65 -14.31 9.31
N THR A 400 -7.78 -13.35 9.61
CA THR A 400 -6.51 -13.60 10.30
C THR A 400 -6.34 -12.58 11.42
N ALA A 401 -5.65 -12.97 12.50
CA ALA A 401 -5.30 -12.09 13.59
C ALA A 401 -3.87 -12.39 14.07
N PHE A 402 -3.15 -11.37 14.50
CA PHE A 402 -1.78 -11.52 14.99
C PHE A 402 -1.76 -11.58 16.52
N VAL A 403 -1.01 -12.53 17.06
CA VAL A 403 -0.71 -12.60 18.48
C VAL A 403 0.55 -11.77 18.71
N THR A 404 0.40 -10.65 19.42
CA THR A 404 1.49 -9.67 19.63
C THR A 404 1.74 -9.49 21.13
N HIS A 405 2.11 -8.29 21.59
CA HIS A 405 2.37 -7.99 22.99
C HIS A 405 1.22 -8.34 23.93
N GLN A 406 -0.03 -8.39 23.46
CA GLN A 406 -1.19 -8.73 24.30
C GLN A 406 -1.04 -10.11 24.94
N SER A 407 -0.31 -11.05 24.34
CA SER A 407 -0.08 -12.38 24.92
C SER A 407 0.78 -12.39 26.18
N GLN A 408 1.45 -11.28 26.52
CA GLN A 408 2.21 -11.14 27.76
C GLN A 408 1.30 -10.99 28.98
N SER A 409 0.07 -10.50 28.81
CA SER A 409 -0.90 -10.37 29.90
C SER A 409 -1.55 -11.72 30.18
N PRO A 410 -1.47 -12.32 31.39
CA PRO A 410 -2.07 -13.63 31.66
C PRO A 410 -3.60 -13.67 31.49
N THR A 411 -4.24 -12.50 31.38
CA THR A 411 -5.70 -12.39 31.20
C THR A 411 -6.13 -12.21 29.74
N TRP A 412 -5.18 -12.19 28.80
CA TRP A 412 -5.45 -12.01 27.37
C TRP A 412 -6.28 -13.16 26.80
N LEU A 413 -6.01 -14.38 27.25
CA LEU A 413 -6.69 -15.60 26.87
C LEU A 413 -7.34 -16.20 28.11
N SER A 414 -8.67 -16.30 28.10
CA SER A 414 -9.43 -16.84 29.24
C SER A 414 -10.44 -17.89 28.78
N ARG A 415 -10.42 -19.06 29.42
CA ARG A 415 -11.43 -20.10 29.20
C ARG A 415 -12.67 -19.77 30.02
N ARG A 416 -13.82 -19.65 29.37
CA ARG A 416 -15.11 -19.28 30.01
C ARG A 416 -16.06 -20.45 30.17
N SER A 417 -15.95 -21.45 29.29
CA SER A 417 -16.69 -22.71 29.43
C SER A 417 -15.89 -23.87 28.83
N ARG A 418 -16.48 -25.07 28.80
CA ARG A 418 -15.90 -26.24 28.14
C ARG A 418 -15.57 -25.98 26.66
N HIS A 419 -16.40 -25.17 25.99
CA HIS A 419 -16.29 -24.87 24.55
C HIS A 419 -15.87 -23.44 24.23
N ARG A 420 -15.89 -22.51 25.19
CA ARG A 420 -15.68 -21.07 24.92
C ARG A 420 -14.36 -20.55 25.46
N VAL A 421 -13.62 -19.88 24.59
CA VAL A 421 -12.38 -19.16 24.91
C VAL A 421 -12.53 -17.70 24.49
N TRP A 422 -12.11 -16.78 25.35
CA TRP A 422 -12.09 -15.34 25.05
C TRP A 422 -10.66 -14.88 24.80
N LEU A 423 -10.51 -14.04 23.77
CA LEU A 423 -9.30 -13.32 23.43
C LEU A 423 -9.53 -11.81 23.58
N LYS A 424 -8.80 -11.17 24.49
CA LYS A 424 -8.79 -9.71 24.63
C LYS A 424 -7.86 -9.10 23.59
N ASP A 425 -8.19 -7.88 23.15
CA ASP A 425 -7.38 -7.05 22.25
C ASP A 425 -6.96 -7.76 20.95
N ALA A 426 -7.75 -8.75 20.51
CA ALA A 426 -7.57 -9.38 19.22
C ALA A 426 -8.05 -8.43 18.12
N GLN A 427 -7.19 -8.08 17.17
CA GLN A 427 -7.59 -7.35 15.97
C GLN A 427 -7.71 -8.32 14.80
N LEU A 428 -8.91 -8.39 14.21
CA LEU A 428 -9.18 -9.26 13.06
C LEU A 428 -9.00 -8.49 11.75
N TYR A 429 -8.46 -9.18 10.76
CA TYR A 429 -8.46 -8.77 9.36
C TYR A 429 -9.37 -9.73 8.61
N VAL A 430 -10.51 -9.22 8.14
CA VAL A 430 -11.62 -10.02 7.61
C VAL A 430 -11.62 -9.98 6.08
N PHE A 431 -11.60 -11.16 5.45
CA PHE A 431 -11.44 -11.34 4.01
C PHE A 431 -12.74 -11.73 3.28
N CYS A 432 -13.91 -11.40 3.85
CA CYS A 432 -15.21 -11.56 3.21
C CYS A 432 -16.23 -10.53 3.70
N LYS A 433 -17.24 -10.25 2.87
CA LYS A 433 -18.28 -9.26 3.18
C LYS A 433 -19.31 -9.74 4.21
N THR A 434 -19.54 -11.05 4.27
CA THR A 434 -20.63 -11.64 5.07
C THR A 434 -20.27 -11.80 6.54
N TYR A 435 -18.99 -11.87 6.89
CA TYR A 435 -18.55 -12.08 8.26
C TYR A 435 -18.74 -10.85 9.13
N ARG A 436 -19.36 -11.04 10.30
CA ARG A 436 -19.63 -9.99 11.30
C ARG A 436 -18.91 -10.31 12.61
N GLN A 437 -17.76 -9.67 12.83
CA GLN A 437 -16.97 -9.88 14.05
C GLN A 437 -17.70 -9.42 15.33
N GLU A 438 -18.69 -8.52 15.19
CA GLU A 438 -19.51 -7.98 16.28
C GLU A 438 -20.30 -9.10 16.96
N ASN A 439 -20.75 -10.10 16.19
CA ASN A 439 -21.47 -11.26 16.71
C ASN A 439 -20.63 -12.05 17.71
N MET A 440 -19.30 -12.03 17.56
CA MET A 440 -18.37 -12.72 18.45
C MET A 440 -17.90 -11.86 19.62
N ARG A 441 -18.35 -10.60 19.72
CA ARG A 441 -17.93 -9.64 20.76
C ARG A 441 -19.06 -9.15 21.66
N GLN A 442 -20.18 -9.88 21.67
CA GLN A 442 -21.39 -9.51 22.44
C GLN A 442 -21.22 -9.60 23.97
N ASN A 443 -20.07 -10.04 24.47
CA ASN A 443 -19.81 -10.06 25.91
C ASN A 443 -19.53 -8.65 26.46
N LYS A 444 -19.78 -8.45 27.76
CA LYS A 444 -19.60 -7.17 28.46
C LYS A 444 -18.17 -6.61 28.38
N SER A 445 -17.17 -7.46 28.10
CA SER A 445 -15.77 -7.05 27.97
C SER A 445 -15.35 -6.69 26.54
N GLY A 446 -16.21 -6.86 25.53
CA GLY A 446 -15.86 -6.67 24.11
C GLY A 446 -14.78 -7.65 23.60
N ALA A 447 -14.45 -8.68 24.39
CA ALA A 447 -13.45 -9.67 24.03
C ALA A 447 -13.95 -10.52 22.85
N PHE A 448 -13.03 -11.01 22.03
CA PHE A 448 -13.40 -11.91 20.93
C PHE A 448 -13.66 -13.32 21.48
N GLU A 449 -14.87 -13.83 21.31
CA GLU A 449 -15.27 -15.17 21.74
C GLU A 449 -15.07 -16.19 20.61
N ILE A 450 -14.34 -17.27 20.92
CA ILE A 450 -14.18 -18.43 20.05
C ILE A 450 -14.98 -19.59 20.65
N TYR A 451 -15.90 -20.14 19.88
CA TYR A 451 -16.69 -21.32 20.24
C TYR A 451 -16.13 -22.58 19.56
N PHE A 452 -15.50 -23.46 20.32
CA PHE A 452 -14.98 -24.74 19.83
C PHE A 452 -16.07 -25.80 19.76
N VAL A 453 -16.10 -26.57 18.67
CA VAL A 453 -17.04 -27.70 18.55
C VAL A 453 -16.74 -28.78 19.59
N SER A 454 -15.46 -29.03 19.90
CA SER A 454 -15.04 -29.99 20.92
C SER A 454 -14.37 -29.33 22.12
N GLU A 455 -14.61 -29.88 23.31
CA GLU A 455 -13.93 -29.45 24.54
C GLU A 455 -12.41 -29.65 24.46
N GLU A 456 -11.97 -30.74 23.83
CA GLU A 456 -10.56 -31.02 23.57
C GLU A 456 -9.91 -29.89 22.75
N GLY A 457 -10.62 -29.39 21.72
CA GLY A 457 -10.15 -28.28 20.90
C GLY A 457 -9.89 -27.02 21.73
N ALA A 458 -10.82 -26.66 22.62
CA ALA A 458 -10.65 -25.51 23.53
C ALA A 458 -9.49 -25.70 24.51
N THR A 459 -9.30 -26.92 25.05
CA THR A 459 -8.21 -27.25 25.96
C THR A 459 -6.85 -27.11 25.27
N ARG A 460 -6.68 -27.79 24.12
CA ARG A 460 -5.43 -27.79 23.36
C ARG A 460 -5.08 -26.41 22.81
N PHE A 461 -6.09 -25.61 22.44
CA PHE A 461 -5.86 -24.24 22.00
C PHE A 461 -5.18 -23.39 23.09
N ARG A 462 -5.60 -23.53 24.35
CA ARG A 462 -4.96 -22.84 25.48
C ARG A 462 -3.52 -23.33 25.71
N GLU A 463 -3.31 -24.64 25.66
CA GLU A 463 -1.99 -25.26 25.89
C GLU A 463 -0.92 -24.75 24.93
N VAL A 464 -1.29 -24.49 23.67
CA VAL A 464 -0.38 -23.91 22.64
C VAL A 464 0.28 -22.62 23.12
N PHE A 465 -0.45 -21.81 23.89
CA PHE A 465 0.05 -20.53 24.40
C PHE A 465 0.65 -20.62 25.81
N SER A 466 0.29 -21.65 26.59
CA SER A 466 0.88 -21.90 27.92
C SER A 466 2.31 -22.46 27.83
N ILE A 467 2.61 -23.27 26.80
CA ILE A 467 3.96 -23.81 26.58
C ILE A 467 4.93 -22.71 26.12
N ALA A 468 4.45 -21.72 25.37
CA ALA A 468 5.26 -20.60 24.88
C ALA A 468 5.74 -19.64 25.99
N SER A 469 5.08 -19.64 27.16
CA SER A 469 5.46 -18.83 28.33
C SER A 469 6.46 -19.50 29.28
N GLY A 470 6.89 -20.73 29.01
CA GLY A 470 7.85 -21.46 29.84
C GLY A 470 9.28 -21.41 29.29
N SER A 471 10.10 -20.47 29.75
CA SER A 471 11.56 -20.62 29.70
C SER A 471 12.00 -21.78 30.61
N PRO A 472 13.03 -22.57 30.25
CA PRO A 472 13.45 -23.72 31.03
C PRO A 472 14.06 -23.24 32.35
N VAL A 473 13.44 -23.61 33.46
CA VAL A 473 14.06 -23.49 34.77
C VAL A 473 15.23 -24.47 34.78
N SER A 474 16.44 -23.92 34.86
CA SER A 474 17.68 -24.65 35.10
C SER A 474 17.50 -25.54 36.33
N SER A 475 17.50 -26.85 36.10
CA SER A 475 17.66 -27.85 37.14
C SER A 475 19.09 -27.77 37.67
N GLU A 476 19.31 -26.96 38.70
CA GLU A 476 20.48 -27.12 39.57
C GLU A 476 20.28 -28.36 40.42
N ALA A 477 21.12 -29.36 40.14
CA ALA A 477 21.21 -30.58 40.91
C ALA A 477 21.74 -30.27 42.31
N ASN A 478 20.96 -30.62 43.33
CA ASN A 478 21.41 -30.76 44.70
C ASN A 478 22.54 -31.82 44.75
N VAL A 479 23.76 -31.38 45.01
CA VAL A 479 24.86 -32.25 45.43
C VAL A 479 24.88 -32.23 46.97
N PRO A 480 24.72 -33.37 47.67
CA PRO A 480 24.90 -33.42 49.12
C PRO A 480 26.39 -33.46 49.45
N GLY A 481 26.85 -32.48 50.23
CA GLY A 481 28.19 -32.46 50.80
C GLY A 481 28.40 -33.60 51.81
N GLY A 482 29.41 -34.43 51.55
CA GLY A 482 30.01 -35.31 52.55
C GLY A 482 31.15 -34.58 53.31
N PRO A 483 31.42 -34.96 54.57
CA PRO A 483 32.28 -34.18 55.45
C PRO A 483 33.77 -34.45 55.23
N LEU A 484 34.56 -33.43 55.61
CA LEU A 484 36.02 -33.44 55.71
C LEU A 484 36.51 -34.50 56.70
N ASN A 485 37.48 -35.31 56.25
CA ASN A 485 38.65 -35.78 57.00
C ASN A 485 39.77 -36.10 56.03
#